data_AF-A0A9E4VG94-F1
#
_entry.id   AF-A0A9E4VG94-F1
#
_cell.length_a   1.000
_cell.length_b   1.000
_cell.length_c   1.000
_cell.angle_alpha   90.00
_cell.angle_beta   90.00
_cell.angle_gamma   90.00
#
_symmetry.space_group_name_H-M   'P 1'
#
loop_
_entity.id
_entity.type
_entity.pdbx_description
1 polymer ?
#
loop_
_entity_poly.entity_id
_entity_poly.type
_entity_poly.pdbx_seq_one_letter_code
_entity_poly.pdbx_strand_id
1 'polypeptide(L)'
;MAEILEFKPNPFNGAVVDSSELPNDPNVFEARLAASMEQWSADGYLTIWLNIPKAKSALIPKAIDRGFDFHHTGDDYILLTHRIVEGSQIPPFATHYIGIGGVVLTPEKELLLVREKYGVGG
;
A
#
# COMPACT_ATOMS: atom_id res chain seq x y z
N MET A 1 5.22 -6.86 28.46
CA MET A 1 4.45 -6.51 27.25
C MET A 1 5.46 -6.28 26.14
N ALA A 2 5.27 -6.89 24.98
CA ALA A 2 6.15 -6.62 23.83
C ALA A 2 5.90 -5.20 23.32
N GLU A 3 6.95 -4.50 22.90
CA GLU A 3 6.86 -3.17 22.33
C GLU A 3 6.19 -3.22 20.96
N ILE A 4 5.20 -2.35 20.71
CA ILE A 4 4.53 -2.30 19.40
C ILE A 4 5.49 -1.83 18.30
N LEU A 5 5.21 -2.18 17.05
CA LEU A 5 5.87 -1.62 15.87
C LEU A 5 5.56 -0.13 15.73
N GLU A 6 6.56 0.65 15.33
CA GLU A 6 6.40 2.05 14.97
C GLU A 6 5.46 2.19 13.78
N PHE A 7 4.55 3.17 13.85
CA PHE A 7 3.53 3.36 12.83
C PHE A 7 3.04 4.80 12.76
N LYS A 8 2.34 5.13 11.68
CA LYS A 8 1.63 6.40 11.51
C LYS A 8 0.20 6.15 11.03
N PRO A 9 -0.79 6.90 11.52
CA PRO A 9 -2.15 6.82 10.99
C PRO A 9 -2.21 7.40 9.57
N ASN A 10 -3.03 6.80 8.70
CA ASN A 10 -3.42 7.39 7.42
C ASN A 10 -4.78 8.11 7.52
N PRO A 11 -5.18 8.92 6.54
CA PRO A 11 -6.46 9.65 6.55
C PRO A 11 -7.73 8.79 6.57
N PHE A 12 -7.60 7.48 6.33
CA PHE A 12 -8.71 6.52 6.30
C PHE A 12 -8.71 5.61 7.55
N ASN A 13 -8.07 6.06 8.63
CA ASN A 13 -7.99 5.35 9.90
C ASN A 13 -7.32 3.97 9.77
N GLY A 14 -6.29 3.87 8.93
CA GLY A 14 -5.40 2.72 8.84
C GLY A 14 -4.06 2.98 9.55
N ALA A 15 -3.52 1.97 10.20
CA ALA A 15 -2.18 1.98 10.79
C ALA A 15 -1.14 1.63 9.71
N VAL A 16 -0.21 2.54 9.43
CA VAL A 16 0.87 2.33 8.45
C VAL A 16 2.18 2.11 9.19
N VAL A 17 2.68 0.88 9.15
CA VAL A 17 3.92 0.47 9.85
C VAL A 17 5.14 1.15 9.22
N ASP A 18 6.03 1.68 10.04
CA ASP A 18 7.29 2.23 9.58
C ASP A 18 8.27 1.12 9.18
N SER A 19 8.58 1.04 7.88
CA SER A 19 9.45 0.01 7.32
C SER A 19 10.91 0.11 7.79
N SER A 20 11.39 1.31 8.17
CA SER A 20 12.79 1.46 8.64
C SER A 20 13.00 0.76 9.98
N GLU A 21 12.00 0.80 10.84
CA GLU A 21 12.04 0.31 12.23
C GLU A 21 11.65 -1.17 12.37
N LEU A 22 11.43 -1.88 11.25
CA LEU A 22 11.13 -3.31 11.30
C LEU A 22 12.30 -4.10 11.91
N PRO A 23 12.04 -5.00 12.86
CA PRO A 23 13.06 -5.93 13.37
C PRO A 23 13.64 -6.80 12.25
N ASN A 24 14.93 -7.15 12.35
CA ASN A 24 15.53 -8.12 11.41
C ASN A 24 15.20 -9.57 11.77
N ASP A 25 14.95 -9.85 13.05
CA ASP A 25 14.61 -11.19 13.53
C ASP A 25 13.11 -11.47 13.33
N PRO A 26 12.75 -12.55 12.62
CA PRO A 26 11.34 -12.89 12.36
C PRO A 26 10.51 -13.17 13.60
N ASN A 27 11.08 -13.74 14.67
CA ASN A 27 10.34 -14.05 15.89
C ASN A 27 10.11 -12.79 16.73
N VAL A 28 11.08 -11.90 16.78
CA VAL A 28 10.92 -10.56 17.39
C VAL A 28 9.85 -9.78 16.63
N PHE A 29 9.91 -9.78 15.29
CA PHE A 29 8.88 -9.15 14.46
C PHE A 29 7.50 -9.74 14.73
N GLU A 30 7.36 -11.07 14.77
CA GLU A 30 6.08 -11.74 15.04
C GLU A 30 5.48 -11.34 16.40
N ALA A 31 6.31 -11.28 17.45
CA ALA A 31 5.87 -10.89 18.78
C ALA A 31 5.42 -9.43 18.84
N ARG A 32 6.17 -8.52 18.21
CA ARG A 32 5.81 -7.10 18.13
C ARG A 32 4.57 -6.88 17.28
N LEU A 33 4.45 -7.57 16.14
CA LEU A 33 3.27 -7.52 15.28
C LEU A 33 2.02 -7.99 16.02
N ALA A 34 2.11 -9.06 16.82
CA ALA A 34 1.00 -9.54 17.64
C ALA A 34 0.48 -8.45 18.59
N ALA A 35 1.39 -7.86 19.36
CA ALA A 35 1.06 -6.81 20.33
C ALA A 35 0.52 -5.54 19.63
N SER A 36 1.11 -5.18 18.48
CA SER A 36 0.63 -4.09 17.64
C SER A 36 -0.80 -4.30 17.16
N MET A 37 -1.13 -5.50 16.66
CA MET A 37 -2.49 -5.80 16.16
C MET A 37 -3.54 -5.70 17.27
N GLU A 38 -3.22 -6.17 18.48
CA GLU A 38 -4.11 -6.04 19.64
C GLU A 38 -4.33 -4.57 20.01
N GLN A 39 -3.25 -3.79 20.10
CA GLN A 39 -3.30 -2.36 20.41
C GLN A 39 -4.08 -1.58 19.35
N TRP A 40 -3.77 -1.77 18.06
CA TRP A 40 -4.44 -1.04 16.98
C TRP A 40 -5.92 -1.39 16.86
N SER A 41 -6.29 -2.63 17.19
CA SER A 41 -7.69 -3.04 17.30
C SER A 41 -8.40 -2.30 18.44
N ALA A 42 -7.78 -2.23 19.63
CA ALA A 42 -8.32 -1.49 20.77
C ALA A 42 -8.41 0.03 20.52
N ASP A 43 -7.46 0.59 19.76
CA ASP A 43 -7.44 2.00 19.37
C ASP A 43 -8.44 2.33 18.24
N GLY A 44 -9.12 1.33 17.69
CA GLY A 44 -10.18 1.50 16.70
C GLY A 44 -9.68 1.73 15.27
N TYR A 45 -8.44 1.33 14.94
CA TYR A 45 -7.97 1.34 13.56
C TYR A 45 -8.72 0.30 12.71
N LEU A 46 -8.91 0.61 11.43
CA LEU A 46 -9.69 -0.20 10.50
C LEU A 46 -8.84 -1.20 9.72
N THR A 47 -7.63 -0.77 9.35
CA THR A 47 -6.72 -1.52 8.49
C THR A 47 -5.28 -1.36 8.94
N ILE A 48 -4.42 -2.32 8.59
CA ILE A 48 -2.99 -2.27 8.80
C ILE A 48 -2.30 -2.36 7.44
N TRP A 49 -1.30 -1.52 7.23
CA TRP A 49 -0.49 -1.45 6.03
C TRP A 49 0.96 -1.71 6.41
N LEU A 50 1.53 -2.77 5.84
CA LEU A 50 2.84 -3.27 6.20
C LEU A 50 3.73 -3.36 4.96
N ASN A 51 4.65 -2.43 4.84
CA ASN A 51 5.67 -2.42 3.79
C ASN A 51 6.90 -3.21 4.27
N ILE A 52 7.23 -4.32 3.61
CA ILE A 52 8.42 -5.13 3.90
C ILE A 52 9.45 -4.95 2.77
N PRO A 53 10.63 -4.34 3.04
CA PRO A 53 11.72 -4.27 2.09
C PRO A 53 12.20 -5.67 1.68
N LYS A 54 12.68 -5.83 0.45
CA LYS A 54 13.17 -7.12 -0.08
C LYS A 54 14.26 -7.75 0.81
N ALA A 55 15.12 -6.91 1.38
CA ALA A 55 16.18 -7.32 2.32
C ALA A 55 15.64 -7.97 3.61
N LYS A 56 14.38 -7.71 3.98
CA LYS A 56 13.69 -8.27 5.15
C LYS A 56 12.61 -9.28 4.74
N SER A 57 12.74 -9.93 3.59
CA SER A 57 11.74 -10.90 3.08
C SER A 57 11.45 -12.07 4.01
N ALA A 58 12.37 -12.41 4.92
CA ALA A 58 12.16 -13.41 5.97
C ALA A 58 10.99 -13.08 6.93
N LEU A 59 10.53 -11.82 6.97
CA LEU A 59 9.40 -11.39 7.77
C LEU A 59 8.04 -11.71 7.12
N ILE A 60 8.01 -11.93 5.80
CA ILE A 60 6.77 -12.11 5.04
C ILE A 60 5.95 -13.29 5.57
N PRO A 61 6.49 -14.51 5.77
CA PRO A 61 5.70 -15.64 6.26
C PRO A 61 5.01 -15.35 7.59
N LYS A 62 5.70 -14.64 8.50
CA LYS A 62 5.16 -14.25 9.81
C LYS A 62 3.98 -13.29 9.70
N ALA A 63 4.01 -12.38 8.72
CA ALA A 63 2.87 -11.51 8.45
C ALA A 63 1.69 -12.30 7.86
N ILE A 64 1.95 -13.20 6.91
CA ILE A 64 0.91 -14.04 6.28
C ILE A 64 0.23 -14.95 7.31
N ASP A 65 0.99 -15.55 8.22
CA ASP A 65 0.45 -16.37 9.33
C ASP A 65 -0.50 -15.59 10.26
N ARG A 66 -0.44 -14.25 10.22
CA ARG A 66 -1.33 -13.34 10.96
C ARG A 66 -2.44 -12.73 10.11
N GLY A 67 -2.69 -13.30 8.94
CA GLY A 67 -3.80 -12.93 8.08
C GLY A 67 -3.58 -11.65 7.28
N PHE A 68 -2.32 -11.26 7.05
CA PHE A 68 -2.02 -10.26 6.04
C PHE A 68 -2.13 -10.86 4.63
N ASP A 69 -2.62 -10.06 3.69
CA ASP A 69 -2.70 -10.41 2.27
C ASP A 69 -1.77 -9.54 1.43
N PHE A 70 -1.34 -10.07 0.29
CA PHE A 70 -0.58 -9.32 -0.71
C PHE A 70 -1.42 -8.20 -1.33
N HIS A 71 -0.87 -6.99 -1.35
CA HIS A 71 -1.52 -5.85 -1.98
C HIS A 71 -0.86 -5.48 -3.31
N HIS A 72 0.44 -5.13 -3.28
CA HIS A 72 1.27 -4.92 -4.47
C HIS A 72 2.75 -5.03 -4.14
N THR A 73 3.59 -5.03 -5.17
CA THR A 73 5.05 -4.99 -5.05
C THR A 73 5.59 -3.76 -5.78
N GLY A 74 6.62 -3.13 -5.21
CA GLY A 74 7.50 -2.22 -5.95
C GLY A 74 8.81 -2.91 -6.33
N ASP A 75 9.79 -2.13 -6.79
CA ASP A 75 11.09 -2.67 -7.23
C ASP A 75 11.87 -3.38 -6.09
N ASP A 76 11.74 -2.88 -4.85
CA ASP A 76 12.51 -3.38 -3.70
C ASP A 76 11.66 -3.62 -2.43
N TYR A 77 10.35 -3.77 -2.58
CA TYR A 77 9.47 -4.05 -1.44
C TYR A 77 8.19 -4.77 -1.83
N ILE A 78 7.54 -5.37 -0.83
CA ILE A 78 6.17 -5.85 -0.91
C ILE A 78 5.29 -5.10 0.09
N LEU A 79 4.11 -4.66 -0.34
CA LEU A 79 3.10 -4.10 0.53
C LEU A 79 2.07 -5.18 0.85
N LEU A 80 1.91 -5.42 2.14
CA LEU A 80 0.90 -6.30 2.70
C LEU A 80 -0.17 -5.47 3.40
N THR A 81 -1.39 -5.99 3.44
CA THR A 81 -2.49 -5.34 4.15
C THR A 81 -3.28 -6.34 5.00
N HIS A 82 -3.82 -5.85 6.11
CA HIS A 82 -4.74 -6.62 6.97
C HIS A 82 -5.95 -5.77 7.33
N ARG A 83 -7.14 -6.38 7.35
CA ARG A 83 -8.37 -5.73 7.82
C ARG A 83 -8.59 -6.09 9.28
N ILE A 84 -8.53 -5.11 10.16
CA ILE A 84 -8.90 -5.28 11.57
C ILE A 84 -10.42 -5.40 11.67
N VAL A 85 -11.14 -4.50 10.98
CA VAL A 85 -12.61 -4.49 10.95
C VAL A 85 -13.09 -5.02 9.60
N GLU A 86 -13.95 -6.03 9.64
CA GLU A 86 -14.56 -6.61 8.45
C GLU A 86 -15.33 -5.55 7.63
N GLY A 87 -15.21 -5.61 6.30
CA GLY A 87 -15.83 -4.62 5.41
C GLY A 87 -15.06 -3.30 5.24
N SER A 88 -13.95 -3.11 5.95
CA SER A 88 -13.08 -1.93 5.77
C SER A 88 -12.52 -1.85 4.35
N GLN A 89 -12.54 -0.64 3.79
CA GLN A 89 -12.09 -0.38 2.42
C GLN A 89 -10.56 -0.37 2.36
N ILE A 90 -10.02 -1.23 1.50
CA ILE A 90 -8.62 -1.19 1.05
C ILE A 90 -8.71 -0.96 -0.46
N PRO A 91 -8.40 0.25 -0.94
CA PRO A 91 -8.44 0.53 -2.38
C PRO A 91 -7.52 -0.44 -3.11
N PRO A 92 -7.95 -1.09 -4.20
CA PRO A 92 -7.08 -1.96 -4.98
C PRO A 92 -5.90 -1.16 -5.53
N PHE A 93 -4.76 -1.84 -5.71
CA PHE A 93 -3.63 -1.23 -6.43
C PHE A 93 -4.05 -0.78 -7.83
N ALA A 94 -3.35 0.21 -8.39
CA ALA A 94 -3.72 0.80 -9.68
C ALA A 94 -3.78 -0.27 -10.78
N THR A 95 -5.01 -0.59 -11.22
CA THR A 95 -5.28 -1.63 -12.22
C THR A 95 -5.52 -1.06 -13.62
N HIS A 96 -5.72 0.26 -13.74
CA HIS A 96 -6.15 0.89 -14.99
C HIS A 96 -5.39 2.19 -15.26
N TYR A 97 -5.09 2.43 -16.53
CA TYR A 97 -4.64 3.72 -17.02
C TYR A 97 -5.84 4.64 -17.23
N ILE A 98 -5.77 5.86 -16.71
CA ILE A 98 -6.78 6.89 -16.97
C ILE A 98 -6.29 7.72 -18.16
N GLY A 99 -7.01 7.64 -19.28
CA GLY A 99 -6.81 8.50 -20.44
C GLY A 99 -7.78 9.69 -20.39
N ILE A 100 -7.30 10.89 -20.72
CA ILE A 100 -8.14 12.09 -20.83
C ILE A 100 -8.01 12.62 -22.26
N GLY A 101 -9.15 12.88 -22.89
CA GLY A 101 -9.22 13.56 -24.19
C GLY A 101 -9.81 14.95 -24.03
N GLY A 102 -9.16 15.95 -24.62
CA GLY A 102 -9.67 17.32 -24.69
C GLY A 102 -10.22 17.64 -26.08
N VAL A 103 -11.41 18.23 -26.15
CA VAL A 103 -11.99 18.77 -27.39
C VAL A 103 -11.97 20.29 -27.29
N VAL A 104 -11.23 20.94 -28.19
CA VAL A 104 -11.11 22.40 -28.23
C VAL A 104 -11.61 22.90 -29.59
N LEU A 105 -12.57 23.80 -29.57
CA LEU A 105 -13.18 24.40 -30.75
C LEU A 105 -12.89 25.91 -30.80
N THR A 106 -12.59 26.42 -31.98
CA THR A 106 -12.64 27.86 -32.25
C THR A 106 -14.10 28.34 -32.36
N PRO A 107 -14.39 29.65 -32.25
CA PRO A 107 -15.73 30.19 -32.55
C PRO A 107 -16.24 29.82 -33.95
N GLU A 108 -15.31 29.64 -34.90
CA GLU A 108 -15.55 29.24 -36.28
C GLU A 108 -15.77 27.71 -36.45
N LYS A 109 -15.80 26.95 -35.35
CA LYS A 109 -15.99 25.49 -35.29
C LYS A 109 -14.84 24.66 -35.86
N GLU A 110 -13.61 25.14 -35.76
CA GLU A 110 -12.41 24.37 -36.11
C GLU A 110 -11.92 23.59 -34.88
N LEU A 111 -11.40 22.38 -35.10
CA LEU A 111 -10.95 21.48 -34.04
C LEU A 111 -9.42 21.55 -33.88
N LEU A 112 -8.94 21.73 -32.64
CA LEU A 112 -7.51 21.60 -32.33
C LEU A 112 -7.07 20.14 -32.45
N LEU A 113 -6.06 19.90 -33.29
CA LEU A 113 -5.41 18.60 -33.46
C LEU A 113 -3.94 18.70 -33.07
N VAL A 114 -3.38 17.59 -32.61
CA VAL A 114 -1.95 17.44 -32.31
C VAL A 114 -1.37 16.27 -33.11
N ARG A 115 -0.10 16.38 -33.50
CA ARG A 115 0.67 15.31 -34.14
C ARG A 115 2.02 15.22 -33.45
N GLU A 116 2.38 14.02 -33.00
CA GLU A 116 3.72 13.76 -32.48
C GLU A 116 4.76 13.95 -33.59
N LYS A 117 5.83 14.68 -33.29
CA LYS A 117 6.90 14.98 -34.25
C LYS A 117 7.68 13.71 -34.64
N TYR A 118 7.78 12.76 -33.72
CA TYR A 118 8.41 11.47 -33.90
C TYR A 118 7.41 10.41 -33.41
N GLY A 119 7.11 9.43 -34.25
CA GLY A 119 6.23 8.31 -33.88
C GLY A 119 7.04 7.06 -33.56
N VAL A 120 6.45 6.14 -32.79
CA VAL A 120 7.00 4.79 -32.61
C VAL A 120 6.53 3.94 -33.80
N GLY A 121 7.34 3.88 -34.85
CA GLY A 121 7.11 3.03 -36.02
C GLY A 121 8.26 3.09 -37.01
N GLY A 122 9.13 2.07 -36.97
CA GLY A 122 10.10 1.71 -38.02
C GLY A 122 11.34 2.57 -38.12
#